data_AF-A0A3M4Q0R2-F1
#
_entry.id   AF-A0A3M4Q0R2-F1
#
_cell.length_a   1.000
_cell.length_b   1.000
_cell.length_c   1.000
_cell.angle_alpha   90.00
_cell.angle_beta   90.00
_cell.angle_gamma   90.00
#
_symmetry.space_group_name_H-M   'P 1'
#
loop_
_entity.id
_entity.type
_entity.pdbx_description
1 polymer ?
#
loop_
_entity_poly.entity_id
_entity_poly.type
_entity_poly.pdbx_seq_one_letter_code
_entity_poly.pdbx_strand_id
1 'polypeptide(L)'
;AAGCPVVKVGRMAGQFAKPRSANDETIDGVTLPAYRGDIVNGIGFDEKSRVPDPDRLLQSYHQSTATLNLLRAFAQGGFADLHQVHKWNLDFIA
;
A
#
# COMPACT_ATOMS: atom_id res chain seq x y z
N ALA A 1 -24.88 -0.68 18.76
CA ALA A 1 -24.45 -0.11 17.46
C ALA A 1 -25.12 1.25 17.25
N ALA A 2 -24.45 2.23 16.63
CA ALA A 2 -24.86 3.64 16.58
C ALA A 2 -25.97 3.99 15.57
N GLY A 3 -26.49 3.02 14.79
CA GLY A 3 -27.60 3.24 13.84
C GLY A 3 -27.30 4.15 12.64
N CYS A 4 -26.04 4.57 12.45
CA CYS A 4 -25.63 5.51 11.41
C CYS A 4 -24.91 4.79 10.25
N PRO A 5 -25.18 5.13 8.98
CA PRO A 5 -24.41 4.64 7.83
C PRO A 5 -22.91 4.94 7.94
N VAL A 6 -22.08 4.00 7.50
CA VAL A 6 -20.61 4.13 7.55
C VAL A 6 -20.02 4.18 6.15
N VAL A 7 -19.30 5.26 5.86
CA VAL A 7 -18.52 5.41 4.62
C VAL A 7 -17.15 4.73 4.82
N LYS A 8 -16.84 3.75 3.96
CA LYS A 8 -15.58 2.99 4.01
C LYS A 8 -14.60 3.57 2.99
N VAL A 9 -13.44 4.04 3.45
CA VAL A 9 -12.38 4.61 2.60
C VAL A 9 -11.06 3.89 2.88
N GLY A 10 -10.51 3.21 1.87
CA GLY A 10 -9.24 2.48 1.99
C GLY A 10 -8.04 3.32 1.57
N ARG A 11 -6.96 3.28 2.35
CA ARG A 11 -5.64 3.82 1.95
C ARG A 11 -4.89 2.79 1.11
N MET A 12 -5.35 2.59 -0.12
CA MET A 12 -4.98 1.47 -0.99
C MET A 12 -4.76 1.95 -2.42
N ALA A 13 -4.26 1.07 -3.31
CA ALA A 13 -4.13 1.32 -4.75
C ALA A 13 -3.42 2.64 -5.11
N GLY A 14 -2.28 2.93 -4.47
CA GLY A 14 -1.50 4.15 -4.73
C GLY A 14 -0.69 4.68 -3.54
N GLN A 15 -0.87 4.12 -2.34
CA GLN A 15 -0.18 4.54 -1.10
C GLN A 15 1.29 4.07 -1.03
N PHE A 16 2.06 4.27 -2.09
CA PHE A 16 3.45 3.81 -2.22
C PHE A 16 4.46 4.82 -1.68
N ALA A 17 4.27 6.12 -1.92
CA ALA A 17 5.20 7.16 -1.45
C ALA A 17 5.19 7.29 0.09
N LYS A 18 6.36 7.60 0.66
CA LYS A 18 6.57 7.82 2.09
C LYS A 18 7.39 9.10 2.31
N PRO A 19 6.85 10.12 3.00
CA PRO A 19 7.67 11.23 3.47
C PRO A 19 8.67 10.73 4.52
N ARG A 20 9.86 11.31 4.55
CA ARG A 20 10.94 10.97 5.49
C ARG A 20 11.41 12.23 6.20
N SER A 21 11.75 12.10 7.48
CA SER A 21 12.24 13.19 8.31
C SER A 21 13.64 13.68 7.90
N ALA A 22 14.42 12.82 7.25
CA ALA A 22 15.75 13.10 6.75
C ALA A 22 15.88 12.66 5.28
N ASN A 23 16.87 13.23 4.58
CA ASN A 23 17.13 12.90 3.18
C ASN A 23 17.96 11.61 3.02
N ASP A 24 18.67 11.23 4.07
CA ASP A 24 19.61 10.13 4.14
C ASP A 24 19.30 9.18 5.30
N GLU A 25 19.94 8.03 5.26
CA GLU A 25 19.92 6.99 6.28
C GLU A 25 21.34 6.45 6.43
N THR A 26 21.83 6.38 7.66
CA THR A 26 23.18 5.89 7.98
C THR A 26 23.06 4.60 8.78
N ILE A 27 23.68 3.53 8.29
CA ILE A 27 23.76 2.22 8.96
C ILE A 27 25.22 1.79 8.94
N ASP A 28 25.76 1.40 10.09
CA ASP A 28 27.14 0.92 10.26
C ASP A 28 28.20 1.83 9.62
N GLY A 29 27.99 3.15 9.68
CA GLY A 29 28.91 4.16 9.15
C GLY A 29 28.78 4.44 7.64
N VAL A 30 27.91 3.73 6.92
CA VAL A 30 27.59 3.98 5.51
C VAL A 30 26.33 4.84 5.42
N THR A 31 26.37 5.91 4.63
CA THR A 31 25.23 6.82 4.43
C THR A 31 24.69 6.69 3.01
N LEU A 32 23.39 6.41 2.87
CA LEU A 32 22.68 6.31 1.59
C LEU A 32 21.41 7.19 1.60
N PRO A 33 20.85 7.55 0.43
CA PRO A 33 19.55 8.21 0.36
C PRO A 33 18.47 7.42 1.11
N ALA A 34 17.57 8.12 1.80
CA ALA A 34 16.48 7.47 2.51
C ALA A 34 15.54 6.75 1.52
N TYR A 35 15.01 5.60 1.93
CA TYR A 35 13.90 4.96 1.23
C TYR A 35 12.65 5.85 1.28
N ARG A 36 12.06 6.17 0.12
CA ARG A 36 10.91 7.09 -0.01
C ARG A 36 9.64 6.39 -0.50
N GLY A 37 9.60 5.06 -0.39
CA GLY A 37 8.49 4.27 -0.91
C GLY A 37 8.79 3.69 -2.29
N ASP A 38 8.12 2.59 -2.61
CA ASP A 38 8.42 1.78 -3.81
C ASP A 38 8.25 2.53 -5.14
N ILE A 39 7.46 3.61 -5.12
CA ILE A 39 7.26 4.52 -6.26
C ILE A 39 8.46 5.41 -6.55
N VAL A 40 9.39 5.55 -5.60
CA VAL A 40 10.61 6.38 -5.73
C VAL A 40 11.85 5.50 -5.84
N ASN A 41 12.10 4.64 -4.87
CA ASN A 41 13.31 3.80 -4.79
C ASN A 41 13.02 2.50 -4.03
N GLY A 42 14.01 1.60 -3.97
CA GLY A 42 13.93 0.31 -3.30
C GLY A 42 14.22 0.38 -1.80
N ILE A 43 13.66 -0.56 -1.04
CA ILE A 43 13.84 -0.65 0.42
C ILE A 43 15.25 -1.11 0.83
N GLY A 44 15.93 -1.88 -0.04
CA GLY A 44 17.27 -2.40 0.18
C GLY A 44 18.26 -1.30 0.56
N PHE A 45 19.13 -1.56 1.55
CA PHE A 45 20.18 -0.64 1.96
C PHE A 45 21.44 -0.89 1.13
N ASP A 46 21.34 -0.57 -0.15
CA ASP A 46 22.43 -0.63 -1.13
C ASP A 46 22.30 0.53 -2.11
N GLU A 47 23.42 0.96 -2.71
CA GLU A 47 23.45 2.13 -3.59
C GLU A 47 22.42 2.00 -4.73
N LYS A 48 22.37 0.85 -5.39
CA LYS A 48 21.50 0.63 -6.54
C LYS A 48 20.02 0.73 -6.16
N SER A 49 19.63 0.15 -5.03
CA SER A 49 18.26 0.23 -4.52
C SER A 49 17.87 1.66 -4.13
N ARG A 50 18.81 2.47 -3.61
CA ARG A 50 18.49 3.80 -3.08
C ARG A 50 18.48 4.92 -4.13
N VAL A 51 19.04 4.70 -5.32
CA VAL A 51 18.91 5.63 -6.46
C VAL A 51 17.42 5.73 -6.86
N PRO A 52 16.84 6.94 -6.91
CA PRO A 52 15.49 7.13 -7.44
C PRO A 52 15.38 6.69 -8.90
N ASP A 53 14.34 5.92 -9.20
CA ASP A 53 14.11 5.34 -10.53
C ASP A 53 12.73 5.76 -11.05
N PRO A 54 12.65 6.56 -12.13
CA PRO A 54 11.40 7.05 -12.67
C PRO A 54 10.51 5.94 -13.26
N ASP A 55 11.05 4.79 -13.67
CA ASP A 55 10.24 3.69 -14.21
C ASP A 55 9.31 3.08 -13.14
N ARG A 56 9.64 3.28 -11.86
CA ARG A 56 8.79 2.91 -10.72
C ARG A 56 7.46 3.65 -10.68
N LEU A 57 7.34 4.80 -11.34
CA LEU A 57 6.07 5.51 -11.52
C LEU A 57 5.09 4.66 -12.33
N LEU A 58 5.57 4.06 -13.43
CA LEU A 58 4.77 3.18 -14.29
C LEU A 58 4.44 1.87 -13.56
N GLN A 59 5.41 1.28 -12.85
CA GLN A 59 5.16 0.09 -12.03
C GLN A 59 4.07 0.35 -10.98
N SER A 60 4.15 1.47 -10.28
CA SER A 60 3.17 1.87 -9.26
C SER A 60 1.79 2.12 -9.87
N TYR A 61 1.72 2.69 -11.07
CA TYR A 61 0.47 2.84 -11.82
C TYR A 61 -0.16 1.48 -12.12
N HIS A 62 0.59 0.55 -12.69
CA HIS A 62 0.09 -0.79 -13.01
C HIS A 62 -0.41 -1.52 -11.75
N GLN A 63 0.37 -1.49 -10.66
CA GLN A 63 -0.06 -2.10 -9.40
C GLN A 63 -1.32 -1.43 -8.83
N SER A 64 -1.44 -0.10 -8.93
CA SER A 64 -2.63 0.64 -8.51
C SER A 64 -3.87 0.21 -9.29
N THR A 65 -3.78 0.15 -10.62
CA THR A 65 -4.90 -0.26 -11.48
C THR A 65 -5.34 -1.69 -11.23
N ALA A 66 -4.39 -2.63 -11.10
CA ALA A 66 -4.69 -4.03 -10.79
C ALA A 66 -5.36 -4.18 -9.41
N THR A 67 -4.83 -3.48 -8.40
CA THR A 67 -5.40 -3.49 -7.04
C THR A 67 -6.83 -2.92 -7.07
N LEU A 68 -7.04 -1.76 -7.71
CA LEU A 68 -8.35 -1.13 -7.76
C LEU A 68 -9.38 -1.96 -8.54
N ASN A 69 -8.95 -2.63 -9.62
CA ASN A 69 -9.81 -3.52 -10.38
C ASN A 69 -10.31 -4.68 -9.50
N LEU A 70 -9.42 -5.32 -8.76
CA LEU A 70 -9.78 -6.40 -7.84
C LEU A 70 -10.71 -5.91 -6.72
N LEU A 71 -10.45 -4.72 -6.17
CA LEU A 71 -11.31 -4.14 -5.13
C LEU A 71 -12.72 -3.85 -5.62
N ARG A 72 -12.87 -3.36 -6.86
CA ARG A 72 -14.18 -3.17 -7.48
C ARG A 72 -14.90 -4.49 -7.67
N ALA A 73 -14.20 -5.52 -8.15
CA ALA A 73 -14.75 -6.86 -8.29
C ALA A 73 -15.25 -7.42 -6.95
N PHE A 74 -14.52 -7.22 -5.84
CA PHE A 74 -15.00 -7.63 -4.52
C PHE A 74 -16.15 -6.78 -3.99
N ALA A 75 -16.11 -5.46 -4.20
CA ALA A 75 -17.16 -4.56 -3.73
C ALA A 75 -18.51 -4.78 -4.44
N GLN A 76 -18.48 -5.16 -5.72
CA GLN A 76 -19.69 -5.28 -6.55
C GLN A 76 -20.07 -6.73 -6.86
N GLY A 77 -19.11 -7.65 -6.87
CA GLY A 77 -19.29 -9.07 -7.25
C GLY A 77 -19.75 -9.98 -6.12
N GLY A 78 -20.35 -9.44 -5.04
CA GLY A 78 -20.95 -10.22 -3.97
C GLY A 78 -20.00 -10.65 -2.84
N PHE A 79 -18.70 -10.33 -2.92
CA PHE A 79 -17.82 -10.50 -1.75
C PHE A 79 -18.25 -9.53 -0.65
N ALA A 80 -18.48 -8.25 -0.97
CA ALA A 80 -18.93 -7.24 0.00
C ALA A 80 -20.39 -7.40 0.50
N ASP A 81 -21.05 -8.52 0.21
CA ASP A 81 -22.40 -8.82 0.69
C ASP A 81 -22.39 -8.99 2.22
N LEU A 82 -23.35 -8.36 2.89
CA LEU A 82 -23.56 -8.48 4.35
C LEU A 82 -23.77 -9.93 4.79
N HIS A 83 -24.26 -10.81 3.91
CA HIS A 83 -24.37 -12.24 4.20
C HIS A 83 -23.00 -12.94 4.37
N GLN A 84 -21.90 -12.36 3.89
CA GLN A 84 -20.54 -12.86 4.09
C GLN A 84 -19.91 -12.38 5.41
N VAL A 85 -20.57 -11.51 6.18
CA VAL A 85 -20.02 -10.93 7.43
C VAL A 85 -19.64 -11.99 8.46
N HIS A 86 -20.38 -13.10 8.49
CA HIS A 86 -20.07 -14.22 9.37
C HIS A 86 -18.74 -14.89 8.99
N LYS A 87 -18.41 -15.01 7.69
CA LYS A 87 -17.13 -15.57 7.26
C LYS A 87 -15.95 -14.68 7.62
N TRP A 88 -16.10 -13.36 7.53
CA TRP A 88 -15.00 -12.44 7.86
C TRP A 88 -14.69 -12.34 9.35
N ASN A 89 -15.70 -12.56 10.20
CA ASN A 89 -15.55 -12.46 11.65
C ASN A 89 -15.13 -13.78 12.32
N LEU A 90 -15.34 -14.94 11.67
CA LEU A 90 -15.00 -16.25 12.25
C LEU A 90 -13.49 -16.43 12.46
N ASP A 91 -12.63 -15.82 11.62
CA ASP A 91 -11.17 -15.91 11.75
C ASP A 91 -10.60 -15.05 12.89
N PHE A 92 -11.38 -14.12 13.45
CA PHE A 92 -10.92 -13.16 14.47
C PHE A 92 -11.32 -13.55 15.92
N ILE A 93 -12.27 -14.48 16.09
CA ILE A 93 -12.89 -14.77 17.40
C ILE A 93 -12.38 -16.10 18.02
N ALA A 94 -11.49 -16.84 17.35
CA ALA A 94 -10.87 -18.06 17.88
C ALA A 94 -9.58 -17.79 18.66
#